data_AF-A0A2G9LWQ9-F1
#
_entry.id   AF-A0A2G9LWQ9-F1
#
_cell.length_a   1.000
_cell.length_b   1.000
_cell.length_c   1.000
_cell.angle_alpha   90.00
_cell.angle_beta   90.00
_cell.angle_gamma   90.00
#
_symmetry.space_group_name_H-M   'P 1'
#
loop_
_entity.id
_entity.type
_entity.pdbx_description
1 polymer ?
#
loop_
_entity_poly.entity_id
_entity_poly.type
_entity_poly.pdbx_seq_one_letter_code
_entity_poly.pdbx_strand_id
1 'polypeptide(L)'
;MRAQSKRAVSPLIATVLLIAFCVSLGAVVIQWGSGYVRDRTDETSARSKLDLTCSQDAFLDVVQYNDVEQLCYNASSLVAVLENGPYVQIESFAVYVIGNTSVVKLNITNSTLQKSEVRRFEIAFNDPPAKQVRFIPAVSVNGVSVQCPRSALVRDDLTMCT
;
A
#
# COMPACT_ATOMS: atom_id res chain seq x y z
N MET A 1 -33.89 -66.33 21.66
CA MET A 1 -33.53 -64.93 21.34
C MET A 1 -33.47 -64.13 22.64
N ARG A 2 -32.28 -63.67 23.05
CA ARG A 2 -32.11 -62.84 24.26
C ARG A 2 -32.53 -61.40 23.95
N ALA A 3 -33.63 -60.93 24.53
CA ALA A 3 -34.00 -59.53 24.49
C ALA A 3 -33.05 -58.74 25.40
N GLN A 4 -32.18 -57.93 24.82
CA GLN A 4 -31.35 -57.00 25.57
C GLN A 4 -32.25 -55.98 26.27
N SER A 5 -32.12 -55.83 27.59
CA SER A 5 -32.82 -54.82 28.37
C SER A 5 -32.42 -53.43 27.88
N LYS A 6 -33.27 -52.79 27.07
CA LYS A 6 -33.06 -51.41 26.64
C LYS A 6 -33.29 -50.50 27.86
N ARG A 7 -32.22 -49.89 28.38
CA ARG A 7 -32.34 -48.83 29.39
C ARG A 7 -32.98 -47.62 28.72
N ALA A 8 -34.26 -47.41 28.97
CA ALA A 8 -34.95 -46.19 28.56
C ALA A 8 -34.41 -45.03 29.39
N VAL A 9 -33.77 -44.07 28.73
CA VAL A 9 -33.39 -42.81 29.35
C VAL A 9 -34.67 -42.08 29.73
N SER A 10 -34.75 -41.58 30.97
CA SER A 10 -35.91 -40.80 31.42
C SER A 10 -36.16 -39.64 30.44
N PRO A 11 -37.39 -39.48 29.91
CA PRO A 11 -37.71 -38.44 28.92
C PRO A 11 -37.32 -37.02 29.38
N LEU A 12 -37.33 -36.77 30.69
CA LEU A 12 -36.98 -35.48 31.28
C LEU A 12 -35.47 -35.20 31.24
N ILE A 13 -34.63 -36.23 31.35
CA ILE A 13 -33.16 -36.08 31.30
C ILE A 13 -32.71 -35.83 29.85
N ALA A 14 -33.36 -36.48 28.88
CA ALA A 14 -33.03 -36.34 27.47
C ALA A 14 -33.24 -34.91 26.95
N THR A 15 -34.32 -34.24 27.39
CA THR A 15 -34.62 -32.86 26.97
C THR A 15 -33.64 -31.85 27.55
N VAL A 16 -33.24 -32.01 28.81
CA VAL A 16 -32.24 -31.12 29.45
C VAL A 16 -30.87 -31.25 28.77
N LEU A 17 -30.46 -32.48 28.43
CA LEU A 17 -29.21 -32.71 27.70
C LEU A 17 -29.21 -32.07 26.30
N LEU A 18 -30.33 -32.14 25.58
CA LEU A 18 -30.45 -31.50 24.28
C LEU A 18 -30.39 -29.97 24.37
N ILE A 19 -31.05 -29.36 25.36
CA ILE A 19 -31.01 -27.90 25.54
C ILE A 19 -29.60 -27.44 25.89
N ALA A 20 -28.93 -28.12 26.83
CA ALA A 20 -27.56 -27.78 27.22
C ALA A 20 -26.58 -27.88 26.04
N PHE A 21 -26.75 -28.88 25.17
CA PHE A 21 -25.95 -29.04 23.96
C PHE A 21 -26.22 -27.94 22.92
N CYS A 22 -27.48 -27.55 22.71
CA CYS A 22 -27.81 -26.45 21.81
C CYS A 22 -27.22 -25.11 22.28
N VAL A 23 -27.26 -24.82 23.58
CA VAL A 23 -26.70 -23.58 24.14
C VAL A 23 -25.18 -23.55 24.02
N SER A 24 -24.49 -24.67 24.28
CA SER A 24 -23.04 -24.73 24.16
C SER A 24 -22.58 -24.57 22.71
N LEU A 25 -23.26 -25.20 21.75
CA LEU A 25 -23.02 -24.98 20.33
C LEU A 25 -23.26 -23.53 19.90
N GLY A 26 -24.34 -22.91 20.38
CA GLY A 26 -24.64 -21.50 20.09
C GLY A 26 -23.52 -20.57 20.53
N ALA A 27 -22.99 -20.77 21.74
CA ALA A 27 -21.88 -19.97 22.26
C ALA A 27 -20.61 -20.11 21.40
N VAL A 28 -20.27 -21.34 20.98
CA VAL A 28 -19.10 -21.60 20.13
C VAL A 28 -19.24 -20.93 18.76
N VAL A 29 -20.42 -21.03 18.13
CA VAL A 29 -20.69 -20.43 16.82
C VAL A 29 -20.61 -18.91 16.87
N ILE A 30 -21.13 -18.28 17.93
CA ILE A 30 -21.05 -16.82 18.11
C ILE A 30 -19.59 -16.38 18.32
N GLN A 31 -18.82 -17.13 19.11
CA GLN A 31 -17.42 -16.79 19.37
C GLN A 31 -16.55 -16.94 18.11
N TRP A 32 -16.77 -17.98 17.31
CA TRP A 32 -16.06 -18.15 16.03
C TRP A 32 -16.51 -17.13 14.98
N GLY A 33 -17.82 -16.88 14.87
CA GLY A 33 -18.38 -15.92 13.91
C GLY A 33 -17.92 -14.49 14.18
N SER A 34 -17.87 -14.08 15.45
CA SER A 34 -17.41 -12.72 15.81
C SER A 34 -15.91 -12.50 15.54
N GLY A 35 -15.05 -13.51 15.72
CA GLY A 35 -13.63 -13.45 15.36
C GLY A 35 -13.45 -13.31 13.84
N TYR A 36 -14.09 -14.20 13.06
CA TYR A 36 -13.97 -14.20 11.60
C TYR A 36 -14.47 -12.90 10.95
N VAL A 37 -15.57 -12.33 11.45
CA VAL A 37 -16.11 -11.06 10.92
C VAL A 37 -15.18 -9.89 11.26
N ARG A 38 -14.59 -9.85 12.46
CA ARG A 38 -13.64 -8.81 12.86
C ARG A 38 -12.39 -8.84 11.98
N ASP A 39 -11.77 -10.01 11.84
CA ASP A 39 -10.55 -10.15 11.04
C ASP A 39 -10.77 -9.74 9.58
N ARG A 40 -11.91 -10.14 8.98
CA ARG A 40 -12.26 -9.75 7.61
C ARG A 40 -12.60 -8.26 7.46
N THR A 41 -13.19 -7.64 8.48
CA THR A 41 -13.53 -6.21 8.45
C THR A 41 -12.28 -5.35 8.59
N ASP A 42 -11.33 -5.77 9.43
CA ASP A 42 -10.07 -5.06 9.66
C ASP A 42 -9.15 -5.14 8.42
N GLU A 43 -9.04 -6.30 7.78
CA GLU A 43 -8.29 -6.44 6.52
C GLU A 43 -8.92 -5.64 5.37
N THR A 44 -10.25 -5.65 5.27
CA THR A 44 -10.96 -4.92 4.20
C THR A 44 -10.82 -3.41 4.39
N SER A 45 -11.02 -2.92 5.62
CA SER A 45 -10.88 -1.49 5.92
C SER A 45 -9.44 -0.99 5.72
N ALA A 46 -8.44 -1.77 6.09
CA ALA A 46 -7.03 -1.43 5.85
C ALA A 46 -6.70 -1.34 4.35
N ARG A 47 -7.20 -2.28 3.53
CA ARG A 47 -7.02 -2.24 2.08
C ARG A 47 -7.74 -1.06 1.43
N SER A 48 -8.98 -0.79 1.83
CA SER A 48 -9.73 0.36 1.32
C SER A 48 -9.03 1.68 1.68
N LYS A 49 -8.55 1.82 2.92
CA LYS A 49 -7.79 3.01 3.34
C LYS A 49 -6.50 3.15 2.53
N LEU A 50 -5.76 2.07 2.33
CA LEU A 50 -4.54 2.09 1.51
C LEU A 50 -4.84 2.51 0.06
N ASP A 51 -5.87 1.93 -0.56
CA ASP A 51 -6.21 2.23 -1.95
C ASP A 51 -6.65 3.70 -2.12
N LEU A 52 -7.40 4.24 -1.14
CA LEU A 52 -7.75 5.65 -1.08
C LEU A 52 -6.51 6.54 -0.88
N THR A 53 -5.67 6.25 0.11
CA THR A 53 -4.48 7.05 0.39
C THR A 53 -3.51 7.04 -0.78
N CYS A 54 -3.27 5.89 -1.43
CA CYS A 54 -2.45 5.87 -2.63
C CYS A 54 -3.14 6.63 -3.77
N SER A 55 -4.39 6.31 -4.11
CA SER A 55 -4.99 6.79 -5.36
C SER A 55 -5.49 8.23 -5.32
N GLN A 56 -5.78 8.78 -4.13
CA GLN A 56 -6.35 10.13 -3.98
C GLN A 56 -5.45 11.09 -3.20
N ASP A 57 -4.71 10.60 -2.21
CA ASP A 57 -3.95 11.48 -1.30
C ASP A 57 -2.46 11.59 -1.67
N ALA A 58 -1.86 10.50 -2.18
CA ALA A 58 -0.46 10.45 -2.58
C ALA A 58 -0.28 11.07 -3.97
N PHE A 59 0.10 12.35 -3.99
CA PHE A 59 0.36 13.11 -5.20
C PHE A 59 1.81 13.60 -5.22
N LEU A 60 2.49 13.36 -6.32
CA LEU A 60 3.86 13.80 -6.55
C LEU A 60 3.93 14.39 -7.95
N ASP A 61 4.51 15.58 -8.09
CA ASP A 61 4.68 16.22 -9.39
C ASP A 61 6.05 16.90 -9.53
N VAL A 62 6.41 17.23 -10.76
CA VAL A 62 7.59 18.04 -11.07
C VAL A 62 7.20 19.51 -11.08
N VAL A 63 7.95 20.34 -10.37
CA VAL A 63 7.74 21.79 -10.39
C VAL A 63 8.06 22.36 -11.78
N GLN A 64 7.22 23.27 -12.25
CA GLN A 64 7.40 23.98 -13.51
C GLN A 64 7.71 25.46 -13.27
N TYR A 65 8.64 26.00 -14.06
CA TYR A 65 8.95 27.43 -14.07
C TYR A 65 8.98 27.93 -15.51
N ASN A 66 8.12 28.90 -15.84
CA ASN A 66 7.93 29.40 -17.22
C ASN A 66 7.70 28.26 -18.24
N ASP A 67 6.80 27.33 -17.91
CA ASP A 67 6.48 26.15 -18.74
C ASP A 67 7.66 25.18 -18.96
N VAL A 68 8.74 25.32 -18.19
CA VAL A 68 9.89 24.40 -18.20
C VAL A 68 9.85 23.53 -16.95
N GLU A 69 9.69 22.23 -17.14
CA GLU A 69 9.79 21.24 -16.07
C GLU A 69 11.19 21.24 -15.46
N GLN A 70 11.26 21.31 -14.13
CA GLN A 70 12.51 21.25 -13.38
C GLN A 70 12.96 19.79 -13.19
N LEU A 71 13.07 19.07 -14.31
CA LEU A 71 13.49 17.68 -14.38
C LEU A 71 14.40 17.50 -15.60
N CYS A 72 15.64 17.14 -15.33
CA CYS A 72 16.66 16.96 -16.36
C CYS A 72 17.73 15.96 -15.90
N TYR A 73 18.55 15.48 -16.82
CA TYR A 73 19.71 14.64 -16.48
C TYR A 73 21.01 15.28 -16.96
N ASN A 74 22.12 14.88 -16.37
CA ASN A 74 23.46 15.16 -16.87
C ASN A 74 24.26 13.85 -16.97
N ALA A 75 25.57 13.93 -17.15
CA ALA A 75 26.42 12.75 -17.35
C ALA A 75 26.44 11.78 -16.14
N SER A 76 26.14 12.25 -14.92
CA SER A 76 26.30 11.49 -13.69
C SER A 76 25.11 11.55 -12.72
N SER A 77 24.08 12.33 -13.04
CA SER A 77 22.94 12.55 -12.14
C SER A 77 21.65 12.93 -12.88
N LEU A 78 20.55 12.57 -12.25
CA LEU A 78 19.20 13.03 -12.55
C LEU A 78 18.85 14.12 -11.52
N VAL A 79 18.50 15.31 -12.00
CA VAL A 79 18.08 16.44 -11.17
C VAL A 79 16.58 16.61 -11.31
N ALA A 80 15.86 16.62 -10.19
CA ALA A 80 14.42 16.81 -10.17
C ALA A 80 14.01 17.72 -9.02
N VAL A 81 13.16 18.71 -9.28
CA VAL A 81 12.46 19.47 -8.23
C VAL A 81 11.07 18.90 -8.12
N LEU A 82 10.82 18.19 -7.03
CA LEU A 82 9.56 17.49 -6.80
C LEU A 82 8.73 18.23 -5.77
N GLU A 83 7.42 18.26 -6.01
CA GLU A 83 6.40 18.76 -5.10
C GLU A 83 5.52 17.62 -4.62
N ASN A 84 5.30 17.54 -3.31
CA ASN A 84 4.32 16.65 -2.72
C ASN A 84 2.98 17.37 -2.51
N GLY A 85 1.88 16.65 -2.71
CA GLY A 85 0.53 17.15 -2.43
C GLY A 85 0.27 17.45 -0.93
N PRO A 86 -0.89 18.05 -0.62
CA PRO A 86 -1.19 18.55 0.73
C PRO A 86 -1.71 17.48 1.70
N TYR A 87 -2.12 16.31 1.22
CA TYR A 87 -2.93 15.37 2.03
C TYR A 87 -2.10 14.38 2.83
N VAL A 88 -1.07 13.78 2.21
CA VAL A 88 -0.23 12.74 2.83
C VAL A 88 1.25 13.09 2.72
N GLN A 89 2.03 12.70 3.73
CA GLN A 89 3.48 12.76 3.67
C GLN A 89 4.00 11.56 2.86
N ILE A 90 4.94 11.82 1.94
CA ILE A 90 5.66 10.75 1.24
C ILE A 90 6.85 10.36 2.10
N GLU A 91 6.88 9.12 2.57
CA GLU A 91 7.99 8.61 3.38
C GLU A 91 9.25 8.40 2.55
N SER A 92 9.08 7.86 1.35
CA SER A 92 10.13 7.64 0.37
C SER A 92 9.51 7.52 -1.03
N PHE A 93 10.33 7.54 -2.07
CA PHE A 93 9.89 7.19 -3.41
C PHE A 93 10.96 6.37 -4.12
N ALA A 94 10.53 5.42 -4.93
CA ALA A 94 11.41 4.65 -5.80
C ALA A 94 11.53 5.36 -7.15
N VAL A 95 12.75 5.46 -7.67
CA VAL A 95 13.02 6.11 -8.96
C VAL A 95 13.50 5.05 -9.94
N TYR A 96 12.82 4.97 -11.07
CA TYR A 96 13.21 4.11 -12.19
C TYR A 96 13.49 4.99 -13.40
N VAL A 97 14.67 4.80 -13.99
CA VAL A 97 15.01 5.42 -15.27
C VAL A 97 15.00 4.35 -16.34
N ILE A 98 14.28 4.63 -17.42
CA ILE A 98 14.13 3.75 -18.58
C ILE A 98 14.91 4.41 -19.73
N GLY A 99 15.96 3.72 -20.17
CA GLY A 99 16.79 4.10 -21.30
C GLY A 99 16.37 3.36 -22.58
N ASN A 100 17.30 3.25 -23.53
CA ASN A 100 17.07 2.51 -24.77
C ASN A 100 17.00 0.99 -24.58
N THR A 101 17.86 0.46 -23.71
CA THR A 101 18.10 -0.98 -23.57
C THR A 101 18.03 -1.46 -22.13
N SER A 102 17.92 -0.54 -21.17
CA SER A 102 18.01 -0.81 -19.73
C SER A 102 16.90 -0.09 -18.96
N VAL A 103 16.51 -0.71 -17.84
CA VAL A 103 15.71 -0.07 -16.79
C VAL A 103 16.52 -0.13 -15.51
N VAL A 104 16.86 1.03 -14.97
CA VAL A 104 17.72 1.15 -13.79
C VAL A 104 16.91 1.72 -12.64
N LYS A 105 16.91 1.03 -11.49
CA LYS A 105 16.39 1.57 -10.24
C LYS A 105 17.48 2.41 -9.60
N LEU A 106 17.21 3.68 -9.34
CA LEU A 106 18.15 4.58 -8.67
C LEU A 106 17.97 4.53 -7.16
N ASN A 107 19.08 4.65 -6.44
CA ASN A 107 19.09 4.78 -4.99
C ASN A 107 19.06 6.26 -4.63
N ILE A 108 18.13 6.64 -3.76
CA ILE A 108 18.01 7.99 -3.25
C ILE A 108 18.10 7.99 -1.73
N THR A 109 18.83 8.95 -1.18
CA THR A 109 18.90 9.20 0.26
C THR A 109 18.00 10.39 0.61
N ASN A 110 17.40 10.38 1.80
CA ASN A 110 16.51 11.46 2.28
C ASN A 110 15.32 11.77 1.34
N SER A 111 14.69 10.74 0.78
CA SER A 111 13.53 10.85 -0.13
C SER A 111 12.20 11.15 0.55
N THR A 112 12.20 11.51 1.83
CA THR A 112 10.99 11.93 2.54
C THR A 112 10.61 13.35 2.13
N LEU A 113 9.34 13.53 1.76
CA LEU A 113 8.72 14.82 1.47
C LEU A 113 7.54 15.05 2.40
N GLN A 114 7.57 16.16 3.14
CA GLN A 114 6.46 16.62 3.95
C GLN A 114 5.27 17.04 3.07
N LYS A 115 4.10 17.18 3.67
CA LYS A 115 2.90 17.66 2.98
C LYS A 115 3.16 19.06 2.41
N SER A 116 2.82 19.28 1.14
CA SER A 116 3.06 20.54 0.43
C SER A 116 4.53 20.98 0.41
N GLU A 117 5.46 20.05 0.59
CA GLU A 117 6.88 20.35 0.48
C GLU A 117 7.34 20.29 -0.98
N VAL A 118 8.14 21.28 -1.35
CA VAL A 118 8.92 21.28 -2.59
C VAL A 118 10.38 21.05 -2.25
N ARG A 119 11.03 20.08 -2.88
CA ARG A 119 12.45 19.81 -2.67
C ARG A 119 13.16 19.44 -3.97
N ARG A 120 14.39 19.94 -4.09
CA ARG A 120 15.32 19.53 -5.15
C ARG A 120 16.06 18.27 -4.75
N PHE A 121 16.08 17.30 -5.66
CA PHE A 121 16.82 16.05 -5.56
C PHE A 121 17.87 15.98 -6.66
N GLU A 122 19.04 15.48 -6.29
CA GLU A 122 20.11 15.14 -7.21
C GLU A 122 20.45 13.67 -6.97
N ILE A 123 20.12 12.83 -7.96
CA ILE A 123 20.12 11.38 -7.84
C ILE A 123 21.20 10.84 -8.76
N ALA A 124 22.14 10.06 -8.25
CA ALA A 124 23.21 9.50 -9.06
C ALA A 124 22.65 8.63 -10.20
N PHE A 125 23.09 8.90 -11.43
CA PHE A 125 22.65 8.24 -12.65
C PHE A 125 23.78 8.18 -13.66
N ASN A 126 24.27 6.97 -13.94
CA ASN A 126 25.50 6.77 -14.74
C ASN A 126 25.24 6.13 -16.11
N ASP A 127 23.98 6.02 -16.56
CA ASP A 127 23.60 5.35 -17.81
C ASP A 127 22.76 6.24 -18.75
N PRO A 128 23.21 7.46 -19.10
CA PRO A 128 22.50 8.31 -20.06
C PRO A 128 22.56 7.72 -21.49
N PRO A 129 21.57 8.02 -22.37
CA PRO A 129 20.45 8.93 -22.17
C PRO A 129 19.24 8.29 -21.47
N ALA A 130 18.57 9.08 -20.64
CA ALA A 130 17.29 8.72 -20.05
C ALA A 130 16.15 9.07 -21.02
N LYS A 131 15.25 8.13 -21.31
CA LYS A 131 14.06 8.38 -22.14
C LYS A 131 12.85 8.71 -21.29
N GLN A 132 12.66 7.93 -20.24
CA GLN A 132 11.55 8.07 -19.32
C GLN A 132 12.06 7.92 -17.89
N VAL A 133 11.51 8.70 -16.97
CA VAL A 133 11.67 8.51 -15.54
C VAL A 133 10.33 8.26 -14.90
N ARG A 134 10.32 7.36 -13.91
CA ARG A 134 9.17 7.04 -13.10
C ARG A 134 9.51 7.17 -11.63
N PHE A 135 8.79 8.03 -10.93
CA PHE A 135 8.82 8.17 -9.48
C PHE A 135 7.60 7.46 -8.89
N ILE A 136 7.81 6.50 -8.00
CA ILE A 136 6.75 5.76 -7.32
C ILE A 136 6.76 6.16 -5.85
N PRO A 137 5.77 6.93 -5.35
CA PRO A 137 5.73 7.32 -3.96
C PRO A 137 5.41 6.15 -3.05
N ALA A 138 5.89 6.22 -1.81
CA ALA A 138 5.53 5.33 -0.72
C ALA A 138 5.04 6.14 0.48
N VAL A 139 3.97 5.64 1.08
CA VAL A 139 3.27 6.29 2.21
C VAL A 139 3.17 5.32 3.38
N SER A 140 3.10 5.87 4.59
CA SER A 140 2.85 5.10 5.81
C SER A 140 1.36 4.87 5.99
N VAL A 141 0.93 3.60 6.02
CA VAL A 141 -0.43 3.23 6.46
C VAL A 141 -0.30 2.31 7.66
N ASN A 142 -0.80 2.76 8.80
CA ASN A 142 -0.72 2.04 10.08
C ASN A 142 0.72 1.65 10.47
N GLY A 143 1.70 2.52 10.17
CA GLY A 143 3.12 2.31 10.47
C GLY A 143 3.85 1.37 9.50
N VAL A 144 3.18 0.93 8.43
CA VAL A 144 3.79 0.14 7.36
C VAL A 144 3.96 1.01 6.12
N SER A 145 5.19 1.08 5.60
CA SER A 145 5.49 1.79 4.35
C SER A 145 5.02 0.96 3.16
N VAL A 146 4.15 1.53 2.32
CA VAL A 146 3.58 0.87 1.15
C VAL A 146 3.80 1.73 -0.11
N GLN A 147 4.26 1.09 -1.18
CA GLN A 147 4.46 1.72 -2.49
C GLN A 147 3.12 1.93 -3.21
N CYS A 148 2.95 3.09 -3.85
CA CYS A 148 1.75 3.49 -4.59
C CYS A 148 2.02 3.54 -6.11
N PRO A 149 2.12 2.40 -6.81
CA PRO A 149 2.51 2.35 -8.22
C PRO A 149 1.50 2.98 -9.19
N ARG A 150 0.24 3.14 -8.77
CA ARG A 150 -0.82 3.82 -9.56
C ARG A 150 -0.69 5.34 -9.56
N SER A 151 -0.07 5.89 -8.52
CA SER A 151 0.19 7.33 -8.36
C SER A 151 1.61 7.68 -8.78
N ALA A 152 2.18 6.84 -9.65
CA ALA A 152 3.52 7.05 -10.13
C ALA A 152 3.55 8.24 -11.07
N LEU A 153 4.45 9.18 -10.79
CA LEU A 153 4.78 10.28 -11.66
C LEU A 153 5.67 9.74 -12.78
N VAL A 154 5.19 9.81 -14.02
CA VAL A 154 5.91 9.39 -15.21
C VAL A 154 6.17 10.62 -16.07
N ARG A 155 7.41 10.76 -16.53
CA ARG A 155 7.82 11.80 -17.47
C ARG A 155 8.67 11.20 -18.57
N ASP A 156 8.27 11.52 -19.80
CA ASP A 156 8.93 11.16 -21.05
C ASP A 156 9.79 12.33 -21.54
N ASP A 157 10.61 12.07 -22.56
CA ASP A 157 11.39 13.07 -23.28
C ASP A 157 12.27 13.96 -22.38
N LEU A 158 12.95 13.30 -21.44
CA LEU A 158 13.92 13.94 -20.56
C LEU A 158 15.00 14.69 -21.35
N THR A 159 15.29 15.92 -20.93
CA THR A 159 16.31 16.76 -21.54
C THR A 159 17.59 16.79 -20.70
N MET A 160 18.71 17.14 -21.34
CA MET A 160 19.94 17.41 -20.59
C MET A 160 19.82 18.74 -19.85
N CYS A 161 20.33 18.80 -18.61
CA CYS A 161 20.36 20.03 -17.83
C CYS A 161 21.24 21.07 -18.55
N THR A 162 20.70 22.28 -18.74
CA THR A 162 21.38 23.43 -19.34
C THR A 162 22.00 24.36 -18.31
#